data_AF-A0A838F718-F1
#
_entry.id   AF-A0A838F718-F1
#
_cell.length_a   1.000
_cell.length_b   1.000
_cell.length_c   1.000
_cell.angle_alpha   90.00
_cell.angle_beta   90.00
_cell.angle_gamma   90.00
#
_symmetry.space_group_name_H-M   'P 1'
#
loop_
_entity.id
_entity.type
_entity.pdbx_description
1 polymer ?
#
loop_
_entity_poly.entity_id
_entity_poly.type
_entity_poly.pdbx_seq_one_letter_code
_entity_poly.pdbx_strand_id
1 'polypeptide(L)'
;MTKKFAYTTLIIFSVFIYHTILAQEQLIPLRFNSLLFDTKAQTHTRSAISLPFLDDFSYEGLLPNPEWWINSGAFVNTTFPINPVSIGVATLDGLNGNGVPYDTLSFNFGSIGAADTLSSMPILMATLSSADSLYFSFFYQPGGIGDEPNSEAFNVSNYGVAFGDSLVLEYKDNLGLWHHIWAQDGAPMQSFQQVLVPIIDSAYFHDDF
;
A
#
# COMPACT_ATOMS: atom_id res chain seq x y z
N MET A 1 20.81 18.43 60.06
CA MET A 1 20.70 19.45 58.99
C MET A 1 20.66 18.85 57.58
N THR A 2 20.82 17.53 57.41
CA THR A 2 21.02 16.83 56.12
C THR A 2 19.74 16.37 55.41
N LYS A 3 18.64 16.09 56.12
CA LYS A 3 17.40 15.61 55.49
C LYS A 3 16.65 16.69 54.69
N LYS A 4 16.66 17.95 55.15
CA LYS A 4 15.97 19.05 54.45
C LYS A 4 16.57 19.35 53.08
N PHE A 5 17.89 19.20 52.93
CA PHE A 5 18.59 19.44 51.66
C PHE A 5 18.20 18.41 50.59
N ALA A 6 18.06 17.13 50.97
CA ALA A 6 17.65 16.06 50.07
C ALA A 6 16.24 16.24 49.48
N TYR A 7 15.28 16.73 50.28
CA TYR A 7 13.92 17.02 49.79
C TYR A 7 13.89 18.21 48.82
N THR A 8 14.73 19.24 49.05
CA THR A 8 14.81 20.40 48.14
C THR A 8 15.41 20.00 46.80
N THR A 9 16.42 19.13 46.77
CA THR A 9 17.00 18.63 45.52
C THR A 9 16.02 17.76 44.74
N LEU A 10 15.21 16.93 45.42
CA LEU A 10 14.21 16.07 44.78
C LEU A 10 13.07 16.87 44.12
N ILE A 11 12.63 17.97 44.75
CA ILE A 11 11.58 18.85 44.23
C ILE A 11 12.08 19.65 43.01
N ILE A 12 13.34 20.11 43.03
CA ILE A 12 13.93 20.80 41.87
C ILE A 12 14.07 19.83 40.69
N PHE A 13 14.44 18.57 40.95
CA PHE A 13 14.52 17.54 39.92
C PHE A 13 13.14 17.18 39.33
N SER A 14 12.08 17.14 40.15
CA SER A 14 10.72 16.88 39.65
C SER A 14 10.14 18.05 38.84
N VAL A 15 10.50 19.30 39.15
CA VAL A 15 10.03 20.48 38.40
C VAL A 15 10.70 20.59 37.03
N PHE A 16 11.93 20.08 36.86
CA PHE A 16 12.60 20.06 35.55
C PHE A 16 12.09 18.96 34.58
N ILE A 17 11.38 17.94 35.09
CA ILE A 17 10.78 16.85 34.27
C ILE A 17 9.46 17.29 33.60
N TYR A 18 8.92 18.47 33.93
CA TYR A 18 7.73 19.03 33.28
C TYR A 18 7.97 19.69 31.92
N HIS A 19 9.15 19.52 31.30
CA HIS A 19 9.28 19.83 29.88
C HIS A 19 8.48 18.79 29.10
N THR A 20 7.22 19.15 28.84
CA THR A 20 6.33 18.48 27.91
C THR A 20 7.08 18.26 26.60
N ILE A 21 7.42 17.00 26.34
CA ILE A 21 7.92 16.57 25.04
C ILE A 21 6.73 16.74 24.09
N LEU A 22 6.70 17.85 23.36
CA LEU A 22 5.75 18.02 22.26
C LEU A 22 6.28 17.22 21.07
N ALA A 23 6.03 15.92 21.09
CA ALA A 23 6.14 15.05 19.91
C ALA A 23 4.76 14.97 19.23
N GLN A 24 4.08 16.11 19.08
CA GLN A 24 2.79 16.14 18.40
C GLN A 24 3.04 15.99 16.91
N GLU A 25 2.36 15.04 16.27
CA GLU A 25 2.41 14.91 14.82
C GLU A 25 1.84 16.18 14.18
N GLN A 26 2.51 16.65 13.13
CA GLN A 26 1.98 17.72 12.30
C GLN A 26 1.55 17.08 10.99
N LEU A 27 0.24 17.05 10.75
CA LEU A 27 -0.32 16.65 9.46
C LEU A 27 0.08 17.70 8.42
N ILE A 28 0.95 17.30 7.50
CA ILE A 28 1.29 18.06 6.30
C ILE A 28 0.64 17.37 5.09
N PRO A 29 0.15 18.12 4.10
CA PRO A 29 -0.40 17.51 2.89
C PRO A 29 0.61 16.55 2.25
N LEU A 30 0.09 15.45 1.68
CA LEU A 30 0.89 14.53 0.87
C LEU A 30 1.67 15.33 -0.18
N ARG A 31 2.99 15.26 -0.11
CA ARG A 31 3.90 15.91 -1.06
C ARG A 31 4.34 14.92 -2.12
N PHE A 32 5.06 15.42 -3.11
CA PHE A 32 5.61 14.58 -4.16
C PHE A 32 6.76 13.68 -3.66
N ASN A 33 6.93 12.53 -4.31
CA ASN A 33 8.10 11.67 -4.16
C ASN A 33 9.14 12.05 -5.22
N SER A 34 10.13 12.85 -4.81
CA SER A 34 11.16 13.36 -5.71
C SER A 34 12.07 12.28 -6.31
N LEU A 35 12.14 11.09 -5.70
CA LEU A 35 12.91 9.96 -6.23
C LEU A 35 12.31 9.46 -7.56
N LEU A 36 11.02 9.69 -7.79
CA LEU A 36 10.32 9.24 -8.99
C LEU A 36 10.36 10.24 -10.15
N PHE A 37 10.81 11.48 -9.94
CA PHE A 37 10.79 12.52 -10.97
C PHE A 37 11.69 12.24 -12.18
N ASP A 38 12.85 11.64 -11.97
CA ASP A 38 13.77 11.26 -13.04
C ASP A 38 13.59 9.80 -13.48
N THR A 39 12.69 9.07 -12.81
CA THR A 39 12.47 7.64 -13.08
C THR A 39 11.49 7.49 -14.24
N LYS A 40 11.99 7.11 -15.41
CA LYS A 40 11.14 6.84 -16.57
C LYS A 40 10.60 5.42 -16.52
N ALA A 41 9.27 5.28 -16.54
CA ALA A 41 8.62 4.01 -16.82
C ALA A 41 9.11 3.47 -18.17
N GLN A 42 9.66 2.25 -18.18
CA GLN A 42 10.10 1.61 -19.42
C GLN A 42 8.88 1.05 -20.15
N THR A 43 8.69 1.46 -21.40
CA THR A 43 7.66 0.87 -22.27
C THR A 43 8.18 -0.45 -22.83
N HIS A 44 7.74 -1.57 -22.26
CA HIS A 44 7.99 -2.90 -22.83
C HIS A 44 6.76 -3.42 -23.57
N THR A 45 6.99 -4.31 -24.55
CA THR A 45 5.91 -5.04 -25.22
C THR A 45 5.25 -5.99 -24.22
N ARG A 46 3.91 -5.91 -24.07
CA ARG A 46 3.15 -6.83 -23.22
C ARG A 46 3.51 -8.29 -23.56
N SER A 47 4.13 -8.98 -22.61
CA SER A 47 4.41 -10.41 -22.65
C SER A 47 3.57 -11.11 -21.60
N ALA A 48 2.92 -12.21 -21.95
CA ALA A 48 2.14 -12.99 -20.99
C ALA A 48 3.06 -13.75 -20.01
N ILE A 49 2.60 -13.91 -18.77
CA ILE A 49 3.29 -14.61 -17.68
C ILE A 49 2.81 -16.06 -17.62
N SER A 50 3.74 -17.00 -17.47
CA SER A 50 3.42 -18.41 -17.16
C SER A 50 3.39 -18.64 -15.65
N LEU A 51 2.52 -19.54 -15.19
CA LEU A 51 2.55 -19.99 -13.80
C LEU A 51 3.72 -20.95 -13.52
N PRO A 52 4.26 -20.97 -12.28
CA PRO A 52 3.91 -20.10 -11.16
C PRO A 52 4.49 -18.68 -11.32
N PHE A 53 3.76 -17.68 -10.81
CA PHE A 53 4.19 -16.28 -10.77
C PHE A 53 4.43 -15.85 -9.32
N LEU A 54 5.56 -15.18 -9.07
CA LEU A 54 5.92 -14.61 -7.78
C LEU A 54 6.73 -13.33 -8.01
N ASP A 55 6.37 -12.27 -7.29
CA ASP A 55 7.17 -11.05 -7.19
C ASP A 55 7.28 -10.65 -5.71
N ASP A 56 8.50 -10.49 -5.22
CA ASP A 56 8.82 -10.05 -3.87
C ASP A 56 9.40 -8.63 -3.83
N PHE A 57 9.39 -7.94 -4.98
CA PHE A 57 9.85 -6.57 -5.21
C PHE A 57 11.32 -6.32 -4.81
N SER A 58 12.14 -7.37 -4.75
CA SER A 58 13.52 -7.30 -4.25
C SER A 58 14.55 -7.12 -5.37
N TYR A 59 14.38 -6.08 -6.18
CA TYR A 59 15.27 -5.76 -7.30
C TYR A 59 15.68 -4.28 -7.31
N GLU A 60 16.67 -3.94 -8.13
CA GLU A 60 17.09 -2.56 -8.31
C GLU A 60 16.04 -1.77 -9.09
N GLY A 61 15.61 -0.64 -8.53
CA GLY A 61 14.64 0.24 -9.15
C GLY A 61 13.59 0.71 -8.15
N LEU A 62 12.84 1.73 -8.56
CA LEU A 62 11.78 2.34 -7.75
C LEU A 62 10.38 2.04 -8.29
N LEU A 63 10.29 1.35 -9.44
CA LEU A 63 9.06 1.02 -10.12
C LEU A 63 8.88 -0.51 -10.23
N PRO A 64 7.63 -0.99 -10.34
CA PRO A 64 7.32 -2.38 -10.67
C PRO A 64 8.06 -2.87 -11.92
N ASN A 65 8.50 -4.13 -11.91
CA ASN A 65 9.18 -4.72 -13.05
C ASN A 65 8.23 -4.74 -14.27
N PRO A 66 8.58 -4.04 -15.37
CA PRO A 66 7.72 -3.92 -16.54
C PRO A 66 7.54 -5.24 -17.32
N GLU A 67 8.31 -6.30 -17.00
CA GLU A 67 8.05 -7.65 -17.53
C GLU A 67 6.84 -8.32 -16.87
N TRP A 68 6.47 -7.89 -15.66
CA TRP A 68 5.42 -8.51 -14.84
C TRP A 68 4.22 -7.60 -14.59
N TRP A 69 4.41 -6.29 -14.67
CA TRP A 69 3.38 -5.30 -14.37
C TRP A 69 3.17 -4.35 -15.55
N ILE A 70 1.91 -4.14 -15.92
CA ILE A 70 1.52 -3.28 -17.06
C ILE A 70 1.83 -1.82 -16.77
N ASN A 71 1.67 -1.40 -15.52
CA ASN A 71 1.77 -0.02 -15.11
C ASN A 71 2.76 0.15 -13.95
N SER A 72 3.19 1.38 -13.76
CA SER A 72 4.11 1.79 -12.69
C SER A 72 3.35 2.49 -11.56
N GLY A 73 2.19 1.95 -11.17
CA GLY A 73 1.30 2.58 -10.19
C GLY A 73 1.59 2.17 -8.75
N ALA A 74 2.84 1.82 -8.42
CA ALA A 74 3.28 1.56 -7.06
C ALA A 74 4.75 1.99 -6.91
N PHE A 75 5.16 2.33 -5.70
CA PHE A 75 6.53 2.67 -5.37
C PHE A 75 7.27 1.47 -4.78
N VAL A 76 8.25 0.94 -5.50
CA VAL A 76 9.07 -0.19 -5.04
C VAL A 76 10.17 0.34 -4.10
N ASN A 77 10.18 -0.14 -2.86
CA ASN A 77 11.14 0.32 -1.86
C ASN A 77 11.38 -0.70 -0.74
N THR A 78 12.33 -0.38 0.13
CA THR A 78 12.73 -1.17 1.31
C THR A 78 12.67 -0.36 2.61
N THR A 79 12.18 0.87 2.54
CA THR A 79 12.27 1.86 3.64
C THR A 79 10.95 2.07 4.36
N PHE A 80 9.81 1.87 3.69
CA PHE A 80 8.49 1.99 4.30
C PHE A 80 8.03 0.77 5.11
N PRO A 81 8.36 -0.49 4.77
CA PRO A 81 7.78 -1.62 5.49
C PRO A 81 8.41 -1.78 6.88
N ILE A 82 7.59 -2.21 7.83
CA ILE A 82 8.03 -2.60 9.17
C ILE A 82 8.02 -4.13 9.25
N ASN A 83 9.21 -4.72 9.44
CA ASN A 83 9.42 -6.17 9.47
C ASN A 83 8.86 -6.89 8.23
N PRO A 84 9.34 -6.57 7.01
CA PRO A 84 8.84 -7.18 5.78
C PRO A 84 9.07 -8.69 5.73
N VAL A 85 8.21 -9.37 4.96
CA VAL A 85 8.30 -10.83 4.71
C VAL A 85 9.50 -11.17 3.83
N SER A 86 9.84 -10.29 2.89
CA SER A 86 11.03 -10.32 2.02
C SER A 86 11.85 -9.04 2.19
N ILE A 87 12.62 -8.62 1.17
CA ILE A 87 13.41 -7.38 1.20
C ILE A 87 12.56 -6.19 0.72
N GLY A 88 11.93 -6.31 -0.44
CA GLY A 88 11.18 -5.23 -1.10
C GLY A 88 9.68 -5.26 -0.84
N VAL A 89 9.04 -4.11 -1.07
CA VAL A 89 7.58 -3.96 -1.13
C VAL A 89 7.17 -3.01 -2.25
N ALA A 90 5.99 -3.23 -2.81
CA ALA A 90 5.27 -2.24 -3.59
C ALA A 90 4.35 -1.43 -2.66
N THR A 91 4.65 -0.14 -2.49
CA THR A 91 3.85 0.78 -1.69
C THR A 91 2.83 1.49 -2.58
N LEU A 92 1.58 1.53 -2.10
CA LEU A 92 0.48 2.33 -2.64
C LEU A 92 0.34 3.56 -1.74
N ASP A 93 0.99 4.66 -2.11
CA ASP A 93 1.20 5.86 -1.29
C ASP A 93 0.34 7.07 -1.71
N GLY A 94 -0.60 6.88 -2.63
CA GLY A 94 -1.44 7.94 -3.19
C GLY A 94 -0.70 8.84 -4.18
N LEU A 95 0.49 8.43 -4.65
CA LEU A 95 1.28 9.12 -5.65
C LEU A 95 1.33 8.30 -6.94
N ASN A 96 1.05 8.95 -8.07
CA ASN A 96 1.19 8.27 -9.36
C ASN A 96 2.66 7.88 -9.64
N GLY A 97 2.90 7.10 -10.70
CA GLY A 97 4.25 6.63 -11.06
C GLY A 97 5.32 7.71 -11.32
N ASN A 98 4.97 8.99 -11.34
CA ASN A 98 5.92 10.11 -11.37
C ASN A 98 6.11 10.76 -9.98
N GLY A 99 5.62 10.14 -8.90
CA GLY A 99 5.66 10.67 -7.54
C GLY A 99 4.77 11.89 -7.33
N VAL A 100 3.70 12.07 -8.10
CA VAL A 100 2.80 13.23 -7.97
C VAL A 100 1.46 12.78 -7.38
N PRO A 101 0.91 13.48 -6.36
CA PRO A 101 -0.41 13.15 -5.80
C PRO A 101 -1.48 13.12 -6.88
N TYR A 102 -2.43 12.19 -6.77
CA TYR A 102 -3.54 12.11 -7.72
C TYR A 102 -4.48 13.33 -7.67
N ASP A 103 -4.67 13.92 -6.50
CA ASP A 103 -5.34 15.22 -6.35
C ASP A 103 -4.33 16.33 -6.02
N THR A 104 -4.01 17.14 -7.04
CA THR A 104 -3.00 18.21 -6.95
C THR A 104 -3.60 19.59 -6.69
N LEU A 105 -4.92 19.76 -6.81
CA LEU A 105 -5.55 21.07 -6.92
C LEU A 105 -6.80 21.25 -6.07
N SER A 106 -7.42 20.18 -5.58
CA SER A 106 -8.55 20.29 -4.66
C SER A 106 -8.32 19.34 -3.50
N PHE A 107 -8.51 19.77 -2.25
CA PHE A 107 -8.69 18.80 -1.17
C PHE A 107 -10.14 18.28 -1.25
N ASN A 108 -10.56 17.81 -2.44
CA ASN A 108 -11.93 17.42 -2.68
C ASN A 108 -12.06 15.96 -2.29
N PHE A 109 -12.37 15.76 -1.02
CA PHE A 109 -12.66 14.44 -0.45
C PHE A 109 -13.74 13.69 -1.23
N GLY A 110 -14.51 14.32 -2.14
CA GLY A 110 -15.49 13.66 -3.03
C GLY A 110 -14.92 12.93 -4.25
N SER A 111 -13.61 12.97 -4.52
CA SER A 111 -12.98 12.22 -5.62
C SER A 111 -12.78 10.75 -5.24
N ILE A 112 -13.88 9.99 -5.23
CA ILE A 112 -13.81 8.52 -5.26
C ILE A 112 -13.22 8.15 -6.62
N GLY A 113 -11.98 7.63 -6.67
CA GLY A 113 -11.53 6.85 -7.83
C GLY A 113 -10.12 7.07 -8.36
N ALA A 114 -9.33 8.00 -7.84
CA ALA A 114 -7.91 8.08 -8.21
C ALA A 114 -7.06 7.52 -7.08
N ALA A 115 -6.76 6.23 -7.18
CA ALA A 115 -5.86 5.51 -6.29
C ALA A 115 -4.72 4.90 -7.10
N ASP A 116 -3.69 4.48 -6.40
CA ASP A 116 -2.68 3.61 -6.98
C ASP A 116 -3.32 2.32 -7.47
N THR A 117 -2.78 1.79 -8.56
CA THR A 117 -3.21 0.52 -9.12
C THR A 117 -1.99 -0.22 -9.58
N LEU A 118 -1.92 -1.51 -9.32
CA LEU A 118 -0.84 -2.37 -9.78
C LEU A 118 -1.45 -3.56 -10.53
N SER A 119 -1.35 -3.54 -11.86
CA SER A 119 -1.97 -4.54 -12.73
C SER A 119 -0.92 -5.43 -13.36
N SER A 120 -1.03 -6.75 -13.19
CA SER A 120 -0.09 -7.71 -13.77
C SER A 120 -0.19 -7.73 -15.30
N MET A 121 0.87 -8.18 -15.96
CA MET A 121 0.75 -8.67 -17.33
C MET A 121 -0.21 -9.88 -17.38
N PRO A 122 -0.85 -10.14 -18.53
CA PRO A 122 -1.73 -11.30 -18.72
C PRO A 122 -1.11 -12.61 -18.21
N ILE A 123 -1.83 -13.36 -17.38
CA ILE A 123 -1.36 -14.66 -16.89
C ILE A 123 -2.00 -15.79 -17.71
N LEU A 124 -1.17 -16.70 -18.24
CA LEU A 124 -1.61 -17.83 -19.05
C LEU A 124 -2.28 -18.91 -18.20
N MET A 125 -3.62 -19.01 -18.25
CA MET A 125 -4.39 -19.99 -17.48
C MET A 125 -5.43 -20.77 -18.30
N ALA A 126 -5.50 -20.61 -19.63
CA ALA A 126 -6.54 -21.27 -20.43
C ALA A 126 -6.48 -22.81 -20.45
N THR A 127 -5.33 -23.38 -20.09
CA THR A 127 -5.14 -24.85 -19.99
C THR A 127 -5.41 -25.42 -18.60
N LEU A 128 -5.74 -24.57 -17.64
CA LEU A 128 -6.00 -24.92 -16.25
C LEU A 128 -7.49 -24.89 -15.95
N SER A 129 -7.83 -25.41 -14.78
CA SER A 129 -9.18 -25.54 -14.28
C SER A 129 -9.22 -25.45 -12.75
N SER A 130 -10.42 -25.38 -12.18
CA SER A 130 -10.61 -25.43 -10.73
C SER A 130 -10.08 -26.72 -10.09
N ALA A 131 -9.90 -27.81 -10.86
CA ALA A 131 -9.30 -29.04 -10.37
C ALA A 131 -7.79 -28.89 -10.08
N ASP A 132 -7.12 -27.92 -10.72
CA ASP A 132 -5.68 -27.66 -10.55
C ASP A 132 -5.37 -26.88 -9.25
N SER A 133 -6.40 -26.47 -8.50
CA SER A 133 -6.28 -25.87 -7.16
C SER A 133 -5.38 -24.63 -7.13
N LEU A 134 -5.64 -23.67 -8.02
CA LEU A 134 -4.91 -22.41 -8.08
C LEU A 134 -5.32 -21.44 -6.98
N TYR A 135 -4.35 -20.67 -6.50
CA TYR A 135 -4.54 -19.61 -5.52
C TYR A 135 -3.78 -18.35 -5.95
N PHE A 136 -4.41 -17.20 -5.75
CA PHE A 136 -3.72 -15.92 -5.69
C PHE A 136 -3.40 -15.63 -4.23
N SER A 137 -2.16 -15.27 -3.93
CA SER A 137 -1.76 -14.93 -2.57
C SER A 137 -0.83 -13.74 -2.54
N PHE A 138 -0.97 -12.91 -1.52
CA PHE A 138 -0.12 -11.76 -1.30
C PHE A 138 -0.02 -11.46 0.20
N PHE A 139 0.98 -10.67 0.56
CA PHE A 139 1.12 -10.10 1.89
C PHE A 139 0.86 -8.60 1.83
N TYR A 140 0.16 -8.06 2.82
CA TYR A 140 -0.05 -6.61 2.93
C TYR A 140 0.19 -6.12 4.35
N GLN A 141 0.53 -4.84 4.47
CA GLN A 141 0.69 -4.12 5.74
C GLN A 141 0.13 -2.70 5.55
N PRO A 142 -0.87 -2.27 6.33
CA PRO A 142 -1.33 -0.89 6.31
C PRO A 142 -0.29 0.04 6.94
N GLY A 143 -0.08 1.21 6.32
CA GLY A 143 0.79 2.30 6.79
C GLY A 143 2.29 2.03 6.68
N GLY A 144 2.81 1.07 7.45
CA GLY A 144 4.25 0.92 7.65
C GLY A 144 4.84 2.13 8.38
N ILE A 145 5.89 2.74 7.84
CA ILE A 145 6.46 4.01 8.31
C ILE A 145 5.76 5.23 7.65
N GLY A 146 4.89 4.99 6.66
CA GLY A 146 4.12 6.01 5.95
C GLY A 146 2.84 6.44 6.69
N ASP A 147 1.98 7.16 5.97
CA ASP A 147 0.66 7.56 6.46
C ASP A 147 -0.27 6.34 6.56
N GLU A 148 -1.10 6.28 7.59
CA GLU A 148 -2.03 5.17 7.78
C GLU A 148 -3.26 5.37 6.89
N PRO A 149 -3.77 4.31 6.22
CA PRO A 149 -4.98 4.43 5.41
C PRO A 149 -6.18 4.73 6.32
N ASN A 150 -6.90 5.80 6.01
CA ASN A 150 -8.01 6.26 6.84
C ASN A 150 -9.21 5.34 6.71
N SER A 151 -9.71 4.82 7.82
CA SER A 151 -10.98 4.08 7.83
C SER A 151 -12.16 5.00 7.51
N GLU A 152 -13.26 4.42 7.02
CA GLU A 152 -14.54 5.16 6.88
C GLU A 152 -14.94 5.80 8.21
N ALA A 153 -14.88 5.05 9.32
CA ALA A 153 -15.25 5.56 10.64
C ALA A 153 -14.40 6.78 11.06
N PHE A 154 -13.10 6.74 10.79
CA PHE A 154 -12.20 7.87 11.01
C PHE A 154 -12.64 9.07 10.18
N ASN A 155 -12.87 8.88 8.88
CA ASN A 155 -13.27 9.96 7.98
C ASN A 155 -14.65 10.54 8.30
N VAL A 156 -15.62 9.72 8.72
CA VAL A 156 -16.93 10.19 9.19
C VAL A 156 -16.75 11.08 10.41
N SER A 157 -15.90 10.69 11.37
CA SER A 157 -15.72 11.43 12.62
C SER A 157 -14.93 12.73 12.46
N ASN A 158 -13.93 12.77 11.57
CA ASN A 158 -13.01 13.90 11.42
C ASN A 158 -13.38 14.85 10.27
N TYR A 159 -13.97 14.31 9.19
CA TYR A 159 -14.21 15.05 7.95
C TYR A 159 -15.68 15.04 7.51
N GLY A 160 -16.55 14.23 8.13
CA GLY A 160 -17.95 14.09 7.73
C GLY A 160 -18.13 13.37 6.40
N VAL A 161 -17.15 12.54 6.01
CA VAL A 161 -17.11 11.81 4.73
C VAL A 161 -17.39 10.34 4.99
N ALA A 162 -18.40 9.77 4.32
CA ALA A 162 -18.86 8.40 4.53
C ALA A 162 -18.12 7.35 3.67
N PHE A 163 -16.81 7.48 3.55
CA PHE A 163 -15.94 6.49 2.92
C PHE A 163 -14.50 6.67 3.41
N GLY A 164 -13.73 5.58 3.37
CA GLY A 164 -12.32 5.52 3.74
C GLY A 164 -11.44 5.02 2.59
N ASP A 165 -10.14 4.96 2.86
CA ASP A 165 -9.18 4.27 2.02
C ASP A 165 -9.42 2.76 2.09
N SER A 166 -9.10 2.04 1.02
CA SER A 166 -9.21 0.58 0.98
C SER A 166 -8.16 -0.02 0.05
N LEU A 167 -7.68 -1.21 0.41
CA LEU A 167 -6.93 -2.08 -0.50
C LEU A 167 -7.90 -3.06 -1.15
N VAL A 168 -7.93 -3.11 -2.48
CA VAL A 168 -8.88 -3.93 -3.25
C VAL A 168 -8.11 -4.87 -4.19
N LEU A 169 -8.56 -6.13 -4.25
CA LEU A 169 -8.17 -7.12 -5.25
C LEU A 169 -9.32 -7.30 -6.24
N GLU A 170 -9.00 -7.15 -7.52
CA GLU A 170 -9.91 -7.44 -8.64
C GLU A 170 -9.32 -8.48 -9.57
N TYR A 171 -10.18 -9.31 -10.17
CA TYR A 171 -9.81 -10.20 -11.28
C TYR A 171 -10.53 -9.77 -12.54
N LYS A 172 -9.85 -9.93 -13.68
CA LYS A 172 -10.43 -9.72 -14.99
C LYS A 172 -11.00 -11.05 -15.50
N ASP A 173 -12.25 -11.06 -15.93
CA ASP A 173 -12.87 -12.24 -16.52
C ASP A 173 -12.56 -12.40 -18.01
N ASN A 174 -13.02 -13.52 -18.57
CA ASN A 174 -12.88 -13.83 -19.99
C ASN A 174 -13.67 -12.91 -20.95
N LEU A 175 -14.53 -12.03 -20.43
CA LEU A 175 -15.21 -10.97 -21.18
C LEU A 175 -14.47 -9.62 -21.08
N GLY A 176 -13.39 -9.58 -20.29
CA GLY A 176 -12.57 -8.41 -20.03
C GLY A 176 -13.13 -7.46 -18.98
N LEU A 177 -14.08 -7.91 -18.15
CA LEU A 177 -14.66 -7.15 -17.06
C LEU A 177 -13.89 -7.41 -15.77
N TRP A 178 -13.65 -6.35 -15.00
CA TRP A 178 -13.05 -6.44 -13.67
C TRP A 178 -14.11 -6.72 -12.62
N HIS A 179 -13.81 -7.66 -11.73
CA HIS A 179 -14.68 -8.07 -10.63
C HIS A 179 -13.95 -7.92 -9.31
N HIS A 180 -14.59 -7.29 -8.33
CA HIS A 180 -14.09 -7.21 -6.96
C HIS A 180 -14.11 -8.58 -6.30
N ILE A 181 -12.94 -9.04 -5.85
CA ILE A 181 -12.73 -10.36 -5.24
C ILE A 181 -12.54 -10.28 -3.73
N TRP A 182 -11.79 -9.29 -3.28
CA TRP A 182 -11.47 -9.10 -1.88
C TRP A 182 -11.12 -7.63 -1.62
N ALA A 183 -11.40 -7.14 -0.42
CA ALA A 183 -10.93 -5.84 0.03
C ALA A 183 -10.65 -5.83 1.53
N GLN A 184 -9.84 -4.84 1.93
CA GLN A 184 -9.59 -4.47 3.32
C GLN A 184 -9.72 -2.96 3.47
N ASP A 185 -10.61 -2.54 4.38
CA ASP A 185 -10.75 -1.13 4.75
C ASP A 185 -9.48 -0.61 5.43
N GLY A 186 -9.29 0.70 5.33
CA GLY A 186 -8.25 1.43 6.02
C GLY A 186 -8.20 1.06 7.51
N ALA A 187 -7.00 0.74 7.98
CA ALA A 187 -6.77 0.25 9.32
C ALA A 187 -5.47 0.85 9.86
N PRO A 188 -5.34 0.98 11.19
CA PRO A 188 -4.06 1.33 11.81
C PRO A 188 -2.96 0.34 11.46
N MET A 189 -1.70 0.74 11.67
CA MET A 189 -0.53 -0.09 11.39
C MET A 189 -0.65 -1.48 12.03
N GLN A 190 -0.40 -2.51 11.20
CA GLN A 190 -0.39 -3.92 11.60
C GLN A 190 0.85 -4.63 11.06
N SER A 191 1.19 -5.78 11.65
CA SER A 191 2.19 -6.67 11.03
C SER A 191 1.67 -7.20 9.69
N PHE A 192 2.57 -7.60 8.79
CA PHE A 192 2.18 -8.19 7.51
C PHE A 192 1.19 -9.34 7.68
N GLN A 193 0.10 -9.29 6.92
CA GLN A 193 -0.95 -10.30 6.88
C GLN A 193 -0.94 -10.98 5.52
N GLN A 194 -1.12 -12.31 5.52
CA GLN A 194 -1.23 -13.08 4.29
C GLN A 194 -2.70 -13.19 3.88
N VAL A 195 -2.97 -12.92 2.61
CA VAL A 195 -4.24 -13.21 1.95
C VAL A 195 -4.02 -14.38 0.99
N LEU A 196 -4.98 -15.29 0.96
CA LEU A 196 -4.98 -16.47 0.11
C LEU A 196 -6.38 -16.66 -0.48
N VAL A 197 -6.52 -16.43 -1.78
CA VAL A 197 -7.80 -16.50 -2.50
C VAL A 197 -7.76 -17.63 -3.52
N PRO A 198 -8.61 -18.67 -3.39
CA PRO A 198 -8.70 -19.72 -4.39
C PRO A 198 -9.34 -19.19 -5.68
N ILE A 199 -8.80 -19.58 -6.83
CA ILE A 199 -9.40 -19.30 -8.14
C ILE A 199 -10.25 -20.52 -8.54
N ILE A 200 -11.58 -20.37 -8.47
CA ILE A 200 -12.52 -21.48 -8.63
C ILE A 200 -13.44 -21.27 -9.84
N ASP A 201 -13.80 -20.01 -10.13
CA ASP A 201 -14.72 -19.71 -11.22
C ASP A 201 -14.03 -19.91 -12.58
N SER A 202 -14.66 -20.71 -13.45
CA SER A 202 -14.25 -20.94 -14.83
C SER A 202 -14.05 -19.66 -15.64
N ALA A 203 -14.72 -18.56 -15.27
CA ALA A 203 -14.60 -17.27 -15.92
C ALA A 203 -13.17 -16.69 -15.90
N TYR A 204 -12.33 -17.13 -14.95
CA TYR A 204 -10.94 -16.67 -14.77
C TYR A 204 -9.88 -17.58 -15.40
N PHE A 205 -10.25 -18.75 -15.94
CA PHE A 205 -9.31 -19.68 -16.57
C PHE A 205 -9.16 -19.36 -18.07
N HIS A 206 -8.48 -18.25 -18.37
CA HIS A 206 -8.14 -17.80 -19.72
C HIS A 206 -6.73 -17.20 -19.76
N ASP A 207 -6.20 -16.96 -20.96
CA ASP A 207 -4.81 -16.48 -21.15
C ASP A 207 -4.64 -14.95 -21.00
N ASP A 208 -5.73 -14.26 -20.63
CA ASP A 208 -5.76 -12.80 -20.41
C ASP A 208 -6.27 -12.43 -19.01
N PHE A 209 -6.03 -13.31 -18.03
CA PHE A 209 -6.35 -13.05 -16.61
C PHE A 209 -5.55 -11.85 -16.08
#